data_AF-A0A9P1CIB4-F1
#
_entry.id   AF-A0A9P1CIB4-F1
#
_cell.length_a   1.000
_cell.length_b   1.000
_cell.length_c   1.000
_cell.angle_alpha   90.00
_cell.angle_beta   90.00
_cell.angle_gamma   90.00
#
_symmetry.space_group_name_H-M   'P 1'
#
loop_
_entity.id
_entity.type
_entity.pdbx_description
1 polymer ?
#
loop_
_entity_poly.entity_id
_entity_poly.type
_entity_poly.pdbx_seq_one_letter_code
_entity_poly.pdbx_strand_id
1 'polypeptide(L)'
;MDASEGQPHELLAQQLEGKGAADWRSGFEQFFRFKPQTEHQREGEEAGCWQCRVVNYPGYEESEDLWGGWRNSKGAAEVDAFRQAFKHLPQPTATGSSSGSYAAASGAQPVVPSESPPDAETNALPEATSSSSGPQLLYRKNQTEEVPAEVLDVVDAFEQAPSARGALDVLEVWRADVPQDLKQSWETEKRKLQDRNRNPNMKKTSWQDQEPGKDGIDIDMDATRAACLRREREEVAWQLLSVSHKHEGGARSCRVYHGCPDWKVAQSICHTGFAANLAKTKGWFGEGLYSTLNAPYALRYSLGMSDFWEKPGAEGWVIAAKLVYSQVYPVTVADDSTPLISEPGLKGRRIGAADGARGCDCQFVCVRGHPPNAKHKNRHYLACKPGERPEATEIVVDQEARILPEYLVNVQVTGDAKLCKRIQLASEHWGRPMASNQDTALETNGSTKILQNTVNSVQKLETLARKKPVKNGSARTQDDNLHIDIQYKFAQVDDHFVAEVRVLGRDFQGYPQPRKQAAKQSAAQVAIKELQPDAEG
;
A
#
# COMPACT_ATOMS: atom_id res chain seq x y z
N MET A 1 -36.26 20.62 61.96
CA MET A 1 -36.11 21.88 62.71
C MET A 1 -34.70 22.46 62.55
N ASP A 2 -34.33 23.17 61.48
CA ASP A 2 -34.72 23.10 60.06
C ASP A 2 -33.67 23.82 59.17
N ALA A 3 -33.67 23.48 57.88
CA ALA A 3 -33.28 24.20 56.65
C ALA A 3 -32.63 25.62 56.72
N SER A 4 -31.77 26.05 55.78
CA SER A 4 -31.21 25.41 54.56
C SER A 4 -30.04 26.21 53.94
N GLU A 5 -29.24 25.54 53.10
CA GLU A 5 -28.62 25.92 51.78
C GLU A 5 -28.46 27.41 51.39
N GLY A 6 -27.41 27.87 50.68
CA GLY A 6 -26.26 27.19 50.04
C GLY A 6 -25.31 28.18 49.28
N GLN A 7 -24.19 27.69 48.73
CA GLN A 7 -23.08 28.42 48.06
C GLN A 7 -22.43 27.52 46.97
N PRO A 8 -21.43 27.95 46.15
CA PRO A 8 -21.08 29.26 45.56
C PRO A 8 -21.07 29.11 44.00
N HIS A 9 -20.17 29.52 43.08
CA HIS A 9 -19.02 30.46 42.96
C HIS A 9 -18.71 30.69 41.44
N GLU A 10 -18.24 31.86 40.99
CA GLU A 10 -17.55 32.01 39.67
C GLU A 10 -16.62 33.25 39.60
N LEU A 11 -15.59 33.27 38.73
CA LEU A 11 -14.58 34.35 38.58
C LEU A 11 -13.77 34.27 37.26
N LEU A 12 -13.35 35.44 36.73
CA LEU A 12 -12.54 35.68 35.49
C LEU A 12 -13.21 35.24 34.16
N ALA A 13 -13.06 35.94 33.03
CA ALA A 13 -12.07 36.95 32.62
C ALA A 13 -12.67 38.07 31.72
N GLN A 14 -11.89 39.11 31.40
CA GLN A 14 -12.33 40.20 30.51
C GLN A 14 -11.16 40.89 29.76
N GLN A 15 -11.50 41.64 28.70
CA GLN A 15 -10.71 42.64 27.95
C GLN A 15 -9.72 42.20 26.85
N LEU A 16 -10.20 42.35 25.61
CA LEU A 16 -9.48 42.93 24.46
C LEU A 16 -9.23 44.45 24.73
N GLU A 17 -8.44 45.26 24.02
CA GLU A 17 -7.78 45.14 22.71
C GLU A 17 -6.68 46.25 22.56
N GLY A 18 -5.76 46.15 21.58
CA GLY A 18 -5.27 47.35 20.87
C GLY A 18 -3.76 47.63 20.74
N LYS A 19 -3.19 47.30 19.57
CA LYS A 19 -1.96 47.84 18.92
C LYS A 19 -0.59 47.48 19.57
N GLY A 20 0.52 47.41 18.81
CA GLY A 20 0.70 47.70 17.38
C GLY A 20 1.91 47.00 16.73
N ALA A 21 1.89 46.88 15.41
CA ALA A 21 2.76 45.97 14.65
C ALA A 21 4.08 46.62 14.14
N ALA A 22 4.96 47.04 15.05
CA ALA A 22 6.24 47.68 14.70
C ALA A 22 7.44 46.70 14.65
N ASP A 23 7.65 45.88 15.68
CA ASP A 23 8.94 45.20 15.90
C ASP A 23 9.27 44.06 14.90
N TRP A 24 8.26 43.45 14.27
CA TRP A 24 8.46 42.25 13.45
C TRP A 24 9.24 42.48 12.14
N ARG A 25 9.46 43.73 11.72
CA ARG A 25 10.29 44.02 10.53
C ARG A 25 11.79 44.00 10.81
N SER A 26 12.24 44.25 12.04
CA SER A 26 13.68 44.33 12.34
C SER A 26 14.37 42.96 12.41
N GLY A 27 13.65 41.88 12.72
CA GLY A 27 14.20 40.52 12.80
C GLY A 27 14.33 39.82 11.44
N PHE A 28 13.52 40.20 10.44
CA PHE A 28 13.37 39.44 9.20
C PHE A 28 14.52 39.66 8.20
N GLU A 29 15.15 40.84 8.21
CA GLU A 29 16.20 41.20 7.23
C GLU A 29 17.62 40.72 7.59
N GLN A 30 17.84 40.20 8.81
CA GLN A 30 19.17 39.73 9.23
C GLN A 30 19.49 38.28 8.85
N PHE A 31 18.48 37.42 8.62
CA PHE A 31 18.70 35.98 8.45
C PHE A 31 18.98 35.51 7.02
N PHE A 32 18.65 36.30 5.99
CA PHE A 32 18.75 35.89 4.58
C PHE A 32 19.69 36.77 3.75
N ARG A 33 21.00 36.58 3.95
CA ARG A 33 22.03 36.94 2.97
C ARG A 33 23.12 35.87 2.90
N PHE A 34 23.10 35.04 1.86
CA PHE A 34 24.33 34.77 1.11
C PHE A 34 24.05 34.45 -0.37
N LYS A 35 25.08 34.66 -1.19
CA LYS A 35 25.04 34.82 -2.65
C LYS A 35 24.74 33.51 -3.38
N PRO A 36 24.13 33.54 -4.58
CA PRO A 36 24.22 32.42 -5.51
C PRO A 36 25.67 32.26 -5.98
N GLN A 37 26.21 31.05 -5.94
CA GLN A 37 27.50 30.73 -6.52
C GLN A 37 27.28 30.17 -7.93
N THR A 38 27.61 30.96 -8.94
CA THR A 38 27.63 30.51 -10.34
C THR A 38 28.91 29.75 -10.62
N GLU A 39 28.78 28.53 -11.14
CA GLU A 39 29.87 27.83 -11.81
C GLU A 39 29.37 27.29 -13.16
N HIS A 40 30.19 27.46 -14.20
CA HIS A 40 29.74 27.37 -15.58
C HIS A 40 30.89 26.96 -16.51
N GLN A 41 30.96 25.67 -16.84
CA GLN A 41 31.65 25.12 -18.01
C GLN A 41 30.71 24.02 -18.55
N ARG A 42 29.98 24.19 -19.67
CA ARG A 42 30.40 24.45 -21.07
C ARG A 42 31.39 23.42 -21.60
N GLU A 43 30.85 22.40 -22.27
CA GLU A 43 31.15 22.01 -23.65
C GLU A 43 30.05 21.01 -24.11
N GLY A 44 29.48 21.05 -25.32
CA GLY A 44 29.64 22.00 -26.43
C GLY A 44 28.29 22.44 -27.02
N GLU A 45 28.32 23.30 -28.04
CA GLU A 45 27.15 23.89 -28.70
C GLU A 45 26.90 23.24 -30.06
N GLU A 46 25.66 22.88 -30.41
CA GLU A 46 25.19 22.84 -31.80
C GLU A 46 23.64 22.91 -31.89
N ALA A 47 23.14 23.43 -33.02
CA ALA A 47 21.76 23.72 -33.45
C ALA A 47 20.53 23.26 -32.59
N GLY A 48 19.47 24.06 -32.43
CA GLY A 48 19.19 25.40 -32.98
C GLY A 48 17.74 25.88 -32.78
N CYS A 49 17.53 27.18 -32.99
CA CYS A 49 16.27 27.96 -33.01
C CYS A 49 14.92 27.24 -32.78
N TRP A 50 14.21 27.61 -31.71
CA TRP A 50 12.75 27.50 -31.61
C TRP A 50 12.11 28.86 -31.29
N GLN A 51 11.33 29.40 -32.22
CA GLN A 51 10.45 30.54 -31.96
C GLN A 51 9.12 30.05 -31.36
N CYS A 52 8.73 30.57 -30.20
CA CYS A 52 7.41 30.30 -29.62
C CYS A 52 6.31 30.97 -30.46
N ARG A 53 5.62 30.20 -31.30
CA ARG A 53 4.30 30.61 -31.84
C ARG A 53 3.23 30.35 -30.79
N VAL A 54 2.65 31.41 -30.25
CA VAL A 54 1.36 31.34 -29.57
C VAL A 54 0.29 31.13 -30.63
N VAL A 55 -0.47 30.04 -30.53
CA VAL A 55 -1.64 29.77 -31.39
C VAL A 55 -2.88 29.83 -30.52
N ASN A 56 -3.70 30.87 -30.70
CA ASN A 56 -5.01 30.95 -30.06
C ASN A 56 -6.01 30.09 -30.84
N TYR A 57 -6.71 29.19 -30.14
CA TYR A 57 -7.89 28.50 -30.66
C TYR A 57 -9.15 29.13 -30.06
N PRO A 58 -10.02 29.76 -30.86
CA PRO A 58 -11.35 30.17 -30.42
C PRO A 58 -12.37 29.06 -30.68
N GLY A 59 -13.24 28.80 -29.70
CA GLY A 59 -14.44 27.97 -29.86
C GLY A 59 -14.25 26.49 -29.52
N TYR A 60 -14.70 26.12 -28.32
CA TYR A 60 -15.25 24.80 -28.04
C TYR A 60 -16.36 24.96 -26.99
N GLU A 61 -17.52 24.35 -27.21
CA GLU A 61 -18.64 24.43 -26.27
C GLU A 61 -18.50 23.34 -25.20
N GLU A 62 -18.90 23.66 -23.96
CA GLU A 62 -18.78 22.73 -22.82
C GLU A 62 -19.90 21.68 -22.83
N SER A 63 -19.55 20.40 -22.63
CA SER A 63 -20.50 19.32 -22.35
C SER A 63 -20.29 18.76 -20.94
N GLU A 64 -21.40 18.44 -20.24
CA GLU A 64 -21.40 18.31 -18.77
C GLU A 64 -20.77 17.01 -18.19
N ASP A 65 -20.32 16.06 -19.03
CA ASP A 65 -19.98 14.70 -18.61
C ASP A 65 -18.68 14.55 -17.77
N LEU A 66 -17.87 15.61 -17.65
CA LEU A 66 -16.61 15.59 -16.88
C LEU A 66 -16.78 15.28 -15.38
N TRP A 67 -18.00 15.41 -14.84
CA TRP A 67 -18.29 15.11 -13.42
C TRP A 67 -18.44 13.61 -13.09
N GLY A 68 -18.66 12.75 -14.09
CA GLY A 68 -18.82 11.31 -13.87
C GLY A 68 -17.55 10.64 -13.31
N GLY A 69 -16.38 11.00 -13.86
CA GLY A 69 -15.10 10.39 -13.49
C GLY A 69 -14.66 10.69 -12.06
N TRP A 70 -15.01 11.85 -11.49
CA TRP A 70 -14.48 12.24 -10.18
C TRP A 70 -15.05 11.40 -9.02
N ARG A 71 -16.33 11.00 -9.08
CA ARG A 71 -16.97 10.18 -8.03
C ARG A 71 -16.29 8.81 -7.83
N ASN A 72 -15.57 8.32 -8.83
CA ASN A 72 -14.94 7.01 -8.86
C ASN A 72 -13.43 7.05 -8.55
N SER A 73 -12.91 8.16 -8.01
CA SER A 73 -11.47 8.40 -7.89
C SER A 73 -10.82 7.86 -6.59
N LYS A 74 -9.55 7.44 -6.72
CA LYS A 74 -8.65 6.80 -5.71
C LYS A 74 -8.74 7.42 -4.29
N GLY A 75 -8.94 8.74 -4.19
CA GLY A 75 -8.97 9.48 -2.93
C GLY A 75 -10.15 9.18 -2.00
N ALA A 76 -11.27 8.65 -2.50
CA ALA A 76 -12.39 8.27 -1.64
C ALA A 76 -12.06 7.06 -0.74
N ALA A 77 -11.27 6.11 -1.26
CA ALA A 77 -10.98 4.82 -0.62
C ALA A 77 -9.84 4.86 0.41
N GLU A 78 -9.00 5.91 0.38
CA GLU A 78 -7.91 6.11 1.36
C GLU A 78 -8.45 6.73 2.67
N VAL A 79 -9.46 7.61 2.58
CA VAL A 79 -10.06 8.29 3.74
C VAL A 79 -10.82 7.32 4.65
N ASP A 80 -11.52 6.32 4.09
CA ASP A 80 -12.24 5.32 4.88
C ASP A 80 -11.30 4.34 5.61
N ALA A 81 -10.14 4.01 5.04
CA ALA A 81 -9.17 3.14 5.69
C ALA A 81 -8.56 3.82 6.95
N PHE A 82 -8.15 5.09 6.84
CA PHE A 82 -7.56 5.83 7.96
C PHE A 82 -8.55 6.03 9.12
N ARG A 83 -9.86 6.14 8.82
CA ARG A 83 -10.93 6.30 9.81
C ARG A 83 -11.25 5.05 10.63
N GLN A 84 -10.78 3.87 10.22
CA GLN A 84 -10.97 2.63 10.98
C GLN A 84 -9.93 2.47 12.10
N ALA A 85 -8.69 2.91 11.89
CA ALA A 85 -7.59 2.73 12.84
C ALA A 85 -7.79 3.45 14.20
N PHE A 86 -8.42 4.63 14.20
CA PHE A 86 -8.54 5.48 15.40
C PHE A 86 -9.66 5.08 16.38
N LYS A 87 -10.51 4.10 16.05
CA LYS A 87 -11.71 3.77 16.86
C LYS A 87 -11.49 2.78 18.01
N HIS A 88 -10.27 2.30 18.22
CA HIS A 88 -9.96 1.23 19.18
C HIS A 88 -8.79 1.53 20.14
N LEU A 89 -8.48 2.81 20.37
CA LEU A 89 -7.65 3.20 21.52
C LEU A 89 -8.46 3.02 22.82
N PRO A 90 -7.96 2.26 23.81
CA PRO A 90 -8.66 2.09 25.09
C PRO A 90 -8.59 3.37 25.93
N GLN A 91 -9.69 3.71 26.60
CA GLN A 91 -9.68 4.75 27.63
C GLN A 91 -9.14 4.20 28.97
N PRO A 92 -8.43 5.00 29.77
CA PRO A 92 -7.88 4.55 31.04
C PRO A 92 -8.98 4.36 32.09
N THR A 93 -9.24 3.12 32.48
CA THR A 93 -10.07 2.78 33.64
C THR A 93 -9.22 2.77 34.92
N ALA A 94 -9.68 3.46 35.96
CA ALA A 94 -8.98 3.53 37.24
C ALA A 94 -9.04 2.17 37.98
N THR A 95 -7.89 1.71 38.48
CA THR A 95 -7.78 0.50 39.31
C THR A 95 -7.70 0.88 40.79
N GLY A 96 -8.75 0.53 41.56
CA GLY A 96 -8.88 0.88 42.98
C GLY A 96 -9.06 -0.36 43.87
N SER A 97 -8.00 -0.71 44.61
CA SER A 97 -7.93 -1.64 45.74
C SER A 97 -8.60 -3.03 45.64
N SER A 98 -7.78 -4.07 45.76
CA SER A 98 -8.17 -5.29 46.48
C SER A 98 -6.99 -5.72 47.36
N SER A 99 -7.28 -6.26 48.55
CA SER A 99 -6.28 -6.51 49.59
C SER A 99 -6.39 -7.92 50.17
N GLY A 100 -5.33 -8.71 50.02
CA GLY A 100 -5.22 -10.08 50.54
C GLY A 100 -4.37 -10.94 49.59
N SER A 101 -3.57 -11.89 50.06
CA SER A 101 -3.21 -12.21 51.45
C SER A 101 -1.82 -12.85 51.49
N TYR A 102 -1.09 -12.70 52.60
CA TYR A 102 0.19 -13.37 52.80
C TYR A 102 0.02 -14.63 53.64
N ALA A 103 0.29 -15.80 53.04
CA ALA A 103 0.47 -17.06 53.73
C ALA A 103 1.96 -17.44 53.68
N ALA A 104 2.62 -17.47 54.84
CA ALA A 104 4.03 -17.87 54.93
C ALA A 104 4.14 -19.39 55.05
N ALA A 105 4.98 -20.01 54.22
CA ALA A 105 5.33 -21.42 54.30
C ALA A 105 6.84 -21.57 54.56
N SER A 106 7.19 -22.22 55.66
CA SER A 106 8.57 -22.47 56.08
C SER A 106 9.17 -23.69 55.38
N GLY A 107 10.37 -23.54 54.80
CA GLY A 107 11.19 -24.66 54.31
C GLY A 107 12.61 -24.56 54.91
N ALA A 108 13.09 -25.62 55.55
CA ALA A 108 14.38 -25.63 56.24
C ALA A 108 15.52 -26.18 55.36
N GLN A 109 16.77 -25.80 55.69
CA GLN A 109 17.99 -26.39 55.11
C GLN A 109 18.32 -27.76 55.74
N PRO A 110 19.24 -28.52 55.11
CA PRO A 110 20.50 -28.81 55.83
C PRO A 110 21.79 -28.81 54.97
N VAL A 111 22.64 -27.81 55.22
CA VAL A 111 24.10 -27.88 55.53
C VAL A 111 24.92 -29.17 55.21
N VAL A 112 25.89 -29.05 54.26
CA VAL A 112 27.32 -29.58 54.27
C VAL A 112 27.53 -31.12 54.20
N PRO A 113 28.70 -31.69 53.77
CA PRO A 113 29.99 -31.15 53.25
C PRO A 113 30.23 -31.39 51.72
N SER A 114 31.07 -30.64 50.99
CA SER A 114 32.56 -30.57 50.94
C SER A 114 33.28 -31.85 50.47
N GLU A 115 33.88 -31.81 49.28
CA GLU A 115 35.32 -32.09 49.06
C GLU A 115 35.78 -31.70 47.64
N SER A 116 37.08 -31.48 47.41
CA SER A 116 37.66 -31.12 46.10
C SER A 116 39.16 -31.48 46.00
N PRO A 117 39.55 -32.39 45.08
CA PRO A 117 40.93 -32.61 44.64
C PRO A 117 41.16 -32.07 43.20
N PRO A 118 42.41 -31.99 42.69
CA PRO A 118 42.85 -30.78 42.01
C PRO A 118 43.14 -30.92 40.50
N ASP A 119 43.73 -29.86 39.96
CA ASP A 119 43.99 -29.58 38.55
C ASP A 119 44.64 -30.73 37.76
N ALA A 120 44.13 -30.93 36.54
CA ALA A 120 44.77 -31.72 35.50
C ALA A 120 44.82 -30.91 34.20
N GLU A 121 46.01 -30.44 33.81
CA GLU A 121 46.23 -29.72 32.55
C GLU A 121 46.02 -30.65 31.34
N THR A 122 44.79 -30.72 30.84
CA THR A 122 44.51 -31.32 29.54
C THR A 122 44.81 -30.32 28.43
N ASN A 123 45.76 -30.66 27.57
CA ASN A 123 46.00 -29.93 26.32
C ASN A 123 44.81 -30.13 25.38
N ALA A 124 43.77 -29.32 25.55
CA ALA A 124 42.64 -29.25 24.65
C ALA A 124 43.12 -28.74 23.29
N LEU A 125 43.27 -29.66 22.34
CA LEU A 125 43.19 -29.33 20.91
C LEU A 125 41.90 -28.53 20.70
N PRO A 126 41.93 -27.46 19.87
CA PRO A 126 40.74 -26.63 19.69
C PRO A 126 39.60 -27.49 19.18
N GLU A 127 38.55 -27.63 19.98
CA GLU A 127 37.31 -28.25 19.55
C GLU A 127 36.82 -27.47 18.33
N ALA A 128 36.87 -28.10 17.16
CA ALA A 128 36.31 -27.54 15.94
C ALA A 128 34.79 -27.52 16.12
N THR A 129 34.29 -26.45 16.75
CA THR A 129 32.88 -26.24 17.07
C THR A 129 32.07 -26.50 15.80
N SER A 130 31.39 -27.65 15.77
CA SER A 130 30.71 -28.13 14.57
C SER A 130 29.53 -27.20 14.30
N SER A 131 29.76 -26.19 13.44
CA SER A 131 28.76 -25.22 13.03
C SER A 131 27.56 -25.99 12.50
N SER A 132 26.47 -26.00 13.25
CA SER A 132 25.31 -26.84 12.97
C SER A 132 24.75 -26.47 11.59
N SER A 133 24.97 -27.35 10.60
CA SER A 133 24.62 -27.13 9.19
C SER A 133 23.11 -27.32 9.00
N GLY A 134 22.35 -26.34 9.46
CA GLY A 134 20.90 -26.31 9.44
C GLY A 134 20.36 -24.93 9.77
N PRO A 135 19.06 -24.69 9.51
CA PRO A 135 18.46 -23.38 9.68
C PRO A 135 18.46 -22.94 11.15
N GLN A 136 18.80 -21.67 11.39
CA GLN A 136 18.86 -21.07 12.72
C GLN A 136 17.52 -20.38 13.03
N LEU A 137 16.88 -20.71 14.15
CA LEU A 137 15.73 -19.95 14.66
C LEU A 137 16.19 -18.53 15.04
N LEU A 138 15.54 -17.49 14.50
CA LEU A 138 15.83 -16.08 14.79
C LEU A 138 14.68 -15.36 15.50
N TYR A 139 13.47 -15.90 15.43
CA TYR A 139 12.28 -15.39 16.10
C TYR A 139 11.31 -16.53 16.37
N ARG A 140 10.73 -16.55 17.58
CA ARG A 140 9.53 -17.32 17.90
C ARG A 140 8.57 -16.42 18.68
N LYS A 141 7.27 -16.51 18.37
CA LYS A 141 6.24 -15.71 19.04
C LYS A 141 6.26 -15.96 20.56
N ASN A 142 6.22 -14.87 21.33
CA ASN A 142 6.35 -14.80 22.79
C ASN A 142 7.75 -15.10 23.38
N GLN A 143 8.80 -15.27 22.56
CA GLN A 143 10.19 -15.28 23.05
C GLN A 143 10.65 -13.84 23.31
N THR A 144 11.40 -13.60 24.40
CA THR A 144 11.78 -12.26 24.88
C THR A 144 13.22 -11.85 24.51
N GLU A 145 13.80 -12.50 23.50
CA GLU A 145 15.14 -12.21 22.99
C GLU A 145 15.14 -11.03 22.01
N GLU A 146 16.31 -10.43 21.80
CA GLU A 146 16.47 -9.31 20.87
C GLU A 146 16.33 -9.77 19.41
N VAL A 147 15.22 -9.41 18.78
CA VAL A 147 14.89 -9.81 17.40
C VAL A 147 15.60 -8.87 16.41
N PRO A 148 16.39 -9.38 15.44
CA PRO A 148 17.03 -8.54 14.44
C PRO A 148 16.02 -7.73 13.62
N ALA A 149 16.35 -6.46 13.32
CA ALA A 149 15.44 -5.56 12.61
C ALA A 149 14.99 -6.12 11.25
N GLU A 150 15.88 -6.80 10.52
CA GLU A 150 15.54 -7.39 9.22
C GLU A 150 14.63 -8.64 9.32
N VAL A 151 14.44 -9.17 10.53
CA VAL A 151 13.47 -10.23 10.86
C VAL A 151 12.13 -9.61 11.29
N LEU A 152 12.14 -8.48 12.01
CA LEU A 152 10.94 -7.70 12.29
C LEU A 152 10.27 -7.21 10.99
N ASP A 153 11.05 -6.76 9.99
CA ASP A 153 10.56 -6.48 8.62
C ASP A 153 9.77 -7.66 8.02
N VAL A 154 10.18 -8.90 8.32
CA VAL A 154 9.54 -10.13 7.80
C VAL A 154 8.28 -10.45 8.59
N VAL A 155 8.25 -10.19 9.90
CA VAL A 155 7.04 -10.35 10.74
C VAL A 155 5.96 -9.33 10.35
N ASP A 156 6.31 -8.04 10.27
CA ASP A 156 5.39 -6.96 9.92
C ASP A 156 4.78 -7.14 8.52
N ALA A 157 5.53 -7.72 7.58
CA ALA A 157 5.04 -8.05 6.24
C ALA A 157 3.85 -9.04 6.22
N PHE A 158 3.61 -9.79 7.30
CA PHE A 158 2.38 -10.57 7.51
C PHE A 158 1.45 -9.88 8.51
N GLU A 159 1.92 -9.56 9.72
CA GLU A 159 1.05 -9.16 10.84
C GLU A 159 0.47 -7.73 10.68
N GLN A 160 1.21 -6.82 10.04
CA GLN A 160 0.76 -5.44 9.76
C GLN A 160 0.26 -5.25 8.32
N ALA A 161 0.24 -6.30 7.50
CA ALA A 161 -0.21 -6.22 6.12
C ALA A 161 -1.65 -5.65 6.02
N PRO A 162 -1.90 -4.57 5.23
CA PRO A 162 -3.20 -3.88 5.24
C PRO A 162 -4.41 -4.73 4.85
N SER A 163 -4.21 -5.87 4.19
CA SER A 163 -5.24 -6.85 3.82
C SER A 163 -5.41 -7.99 4.82
N ALA A 164 -4.54 -8.12 5.83
CA ALA A 164 -4.49 -9.28 6.74
C ALA A 164 -4.31 -8.94 8.23
N ARG A 165 -4.21 -7.65 8.58
CA ARG A 165 -3.85 -7.17 9.93
C ARG A 165 -4.67 -7.82 11.05
N GLY A 166 -3.97 -8.46 11.98
CA GLY A 166 -4.57 -9.16 13.12
C GLY A 166 -5.27 -10.50 12.78
N ALA A 167 -5.16 -10.98 11.55
CA ALA A 167 -5.67 -12.29 11.12
C ALA A 167 -4.58 -13.27 10.69
N LEU A 168 -3.33 -12.81 10.58
CA LEU A 168 -2.13 -13.62 10.44
C LEU A 168 -1.20 -13.34 11.61
N ASP A 169 -0.65 -14.40 12.17
CA ASP A 169 0.33 -14.41 13.25
C ASP A 169 1.58 -15.16 12.76
N VAL A 170 2.77 -14.56 12.87
CA VAL A 170 4.02 -15.27 12.60
C VAL A 170 4.41 -16.04 13.86
N LEU A 171 4.46 -17.37 13.76
CA LEU A 171 4.85 -18.24 14.87
C LEU A 171 6.36 -18.32 15.01
N GLU A 172 7.07 -18.45 13.87
CA GLU A 172 8.53 -18.62 13.82
C GLU A 172 9.13 -18.00 12.56
N VAL A 173 10.34 -17.44 12.69
CA VAL A 173 11.22 -17.13 11.55
C VAL A 173 12.56 -17.82 11.77
N TRP A 174 12.96 -18.64 10.81
CA TRP A 174 14.27 -19.29 10.75
C TRP A 174 15.09 -18.70 9.60
N ARG A 175 16.38 -18.45 9.80
CA ARG A 175 17.29 -18.12 8.70
C ARG A 175 17.51 -19.35 7.83
N ALA A 176 17.38 -19.18 6.52
CA ALA A 176 17.56 -20.26 5.57
C ALA A 176 19.02 -20.74 5.54
N ASP A 177 19.23 -22.06 5.70
CA ASP A 177 20.52 -22.67 5.42
C ASP A 177 20.71 -22.84 3.91
N VAL A 178 21.33 -21.82 3.31
CA VAL A 178 21.55 -21.72 1.86
C VAL A 178 23.03 -21.98 1.54
N PRO A 179 23.35 -23.02 0.75
CA PRO A 179 24.69 -23.30 0.27
C PRO A 179 25.42 -22.12 -0.42
N GLN A 180 26.75 -22.16 -0.37
CA GLN A 180 27.61 -21.05 -0.78
C GLN A 180 27.69 -20.87 -2.31
N ASP A 181 27.50 -21.94 -3.07
CA ASP A 181 27.38 -21.94 -4.52
C ASP A 181 26.09 -21.27 -5.00
N LEU A 182 24.96 -21.44 -4.30
CA LEU A 182 23.72 -20.68 -4.57
C LEU A 182 23.91 -19.18 -4.33
N LYS A 183 24.56 -18.80 -3.21
CA LYS A 183 24.94 -17.41 -2.90
C LYS A 183 25.87 -16.81 -3.97
N GLN A 184 26.88 -17.56 -4.40
CA GLN A 184 27.79 -17.16 -5.48
C GLN A 184 27.08 -17.04 -6.85
N SER A 185 26.11 -17.92 -7.12
CA SER A 185 25.31 -17.89 -8.35
C SER A 185 24.43 -16.63 -8.40
N TRP A 186 23.81 -16.25 -7.28
CA TRP A 186 23.04 -15.01 -7.17
C TRP A 186 23.90 -13.76 -7.32
N GLU A 187 25.08 -13.71 -6.67
CA GLU A 187 26.07 -12.64 -6.87
C GLU A 187 26.53 -12.54 -8.34
N THR A 188 26.68 -13.67 -9.03
CA THR A 188 27.09 -13.72 -10.43
C THR A 188 25.98 -13.24 -11.37
N GLU A 189 24.73 -13.64 -11.14
CA GLU A 189 23.57 -13.17 -11.93
C GLU A 189 23.30 -11.67 -11.70
N LYS A 190 23.43 -11.18 -10.46
CA LYS A 190 23.42 -9.74 -10.15
C LYS A 190 24.44 -8.97 -10.99
N ARG A 191 25.69 -9.45 -11.09
CA ARG A 191 26.75 -8.82 -11.91
C ARG A 191 26.39 -8.80 -13.40
N LYS A 192 25.92 -9.93 -13.96
CA LYS A 192 25.43 -9.96 -15.36
C LYS A 192 24.36 -8.91 -15.61
N LEU A 193 23.41 -8.73 -14.69
CA LEU A 193 22.34 -7.72 -14.79
C LEU A 193 22.90 -6.29 -14.70
N GLN A 194 23.88 -6.03 -13.82
CA GLN A 194 24.57 -4.74 -13.72
C GLN A 194 25.34 -4.41 -15.01
N ASP A 195 26.12 -5.35 -15.55
CA ASP A 195 26.95 -5.14 -16.73
C ASP A 195 26.09 -5.01 -18.01
N ARG A 196 25.02 -5.79 -18.12
CA ARG A 196 24.03 -5.65 -19.19
C ARG A 196 23.34 -4.28 -19.16
N ASN A 197 23.07 -3.73 -17.97
CA ASN A 197 22.47 -2.40 -17.81
C ASN A 197 23.46 -1.25 -18.08
N ARG A 198 24.77 -1.49 -17.90
CA ARG A 198 25.86 -0.57 -18.28
C ARG A 198 26.13 -0.54 -19.78
N ASN A 199 25.89 -1.65 -20.49
CA ASN A 199 26.21 -1.78 -21.91
C ASN A 199 25.27 -0.93 -22.79
N PRO A 200 25.77 0.10 -23.50
CA PRO A 200 24.92 0.96 -24.35
C PRO A 200 24.36 0.23 -25.58
N ASN A 201 24.98 -0.88 -26.00
CA ASN A 201 24.57 -1.67 -27.16
C ASN A 201 23.50 -2.72 -26.83
N MET A 202 23.17 -2.92 -25.55
CA MET A 202 22.05 -3.79 -25.16
C MET A 202 20.72 -3.09 -25.44
N LYS A 203 19.83 -3.73 -26.22
CA LYS A 203 18.49 -3.19 -26.47
C LYS A 203 17.72 -3.09 -25.16
N LYS A 204 17.43 -1.84 -24.76
CA LYS A 204 16.59 -1.49 -23.61
C LYS A 204 15.12 -1.84 -23.86
N THR A 205 14.32 -1.78 -22.80
CA THR A 205 12.91 -2.20 -22.79
C THR A 205 12.03 -1.29 -23.63
N SER A 206 11.61 -1.77 -24.81
CA SER A 206 10.87 -0.92 -25.73
C SER A 206 9.39 -0.72 -25.39
N TRP A 207 8.87 -1.25 -24.27
CA TRP A 207 7.53 -0.90 -23.77
C TRP A 207 7.42 0.58 -23.32
N GLN A 208 8.54 1.23 -23.03
CA GLN A 208 8.59 2.69 -22.78
C GLN A 208 8.61 3.49 -24.08
N ASP A 209 9.17 2.90 -25.14
CA ASP A 209 9.32 3.48 -26.48
C ASP A 209 8.11 3.21 -27.41
N GLN A 210 7.10 2.46 -26.93
CA GLN A 210 5.84 2.18 -27.62
C GLN A 210 4.94 3.43 -27.67
N GLU A 211 5.37 4.43 -28.46
CA GLU A 211 4.53 5.54 -28.87
C GLU A 211 3.49 5.09 -29.92
N PRO A 212 2.26 5.61 -29.90
CA PRO A 212 1.26 5.34 -30.94
C PRO A 212 1.78 5.76 -32.32
N GLY A 213 1.63 4.88 -33.31
CA GLY A 213 1.93 5.16 -34.72
C GLY A 213 3.39 4.97 -35.16
N LYS A 214 4.37 4.73 -34.27
CA LYS A 214 5.79 4.65 -34.65
C LYS A 214 6.17 3.42 -35.48
N ASP A 215 5.55 2.27 -35.21
CA ASP A 215 5.82 0.99 -35.89
C ASP A 215 4.85 0.69 -37.07
N GLY A 216 4.03 1.67 -37.49
CA GLY A 216 3.09 1.51 -38.61
C GLY A 216 1.86 0.62 -38.33
N ILE A 217 1.71 0.13 -37.10
CA ILE A 217 0.53 -0.61 -36.63
C ILE A 217 -0.58 0.39 -36.28
N ASP A 218 -1.70 0.29 -37.02
CA ASP A 218 -2.96 1.04 -36.91
C ASP A 218 -2.90 2.45 -36.28
N ILE A 219 -2.90 3.44 -37.18
CA ILE A 219 -3.06 4.88 -36.90
C ILE A 219 -4.39 5.17 -36.15
N ASP A 220 -5.35 4.25 -36.19
CA ASP A 220 -6.66 4.33 -35.54
C ASP A 220 -6.65 3.95 -34.04
N MET A 221 -5.49 3.55 -33.48
CA MET A 221 -5.31 3.63 -32.03
C MET A 221 -5.13 5.09 -31.60
N ASP A 222 -6.25 5.71 -31.22
CA ASP A 222 -6.32 6.99 -30.51
C ASP A 222 -5.15 7.15 -29.52
N ALA A 223 -4.39 8.23 -29.66
CA ALA A 223 -3.24 8.53 -28.82
C ALA A 223 -3.60 8.57 -27.32
N THR A 224 -4.86 8.91 -27.00
CA THR A 224 -5.41 8.83 -25.63
C THR A 224 -5.36 7.41 -25.08
N ARG A 225 -5.73 6.40 -25.88
CA ARG A 225 -5.68 4.99 -25.49
C ARG A 225 -4.25 4.53 -25.24
N ALA A 226 -3.32 4.87 -26.13
CA ALA A 226 -1.91 4.52 -25.96
C ALA A 226 -1.28 5.20 -24.73
N ALA A 227 -1.63 6.47 -24.47
CA ALA A 227 -1.21 7.18 -23.26
C ALA A 227 -1.77 6.53 -21.97
N CYS A 228 -3.02 6.07 -21.96
CA CYS A 228 -3.59 5.31 -20.86
C CYS A 228 -2.85 3.97 -20.64
N LEU A 229 -2.61 3.18 -21.69
CA LEU A 229 -1.89 1.91 -21.59
C LEU A 229 -0.46 2.08 -21.08
N ARG A 230 0.26 3.09 -21.58
CA ARG A 230 1.59 3.44 -21.07
C ARG A 230 1.54 3.82 -19.60
N ARG A 231 0.56 4.64 -19.19
CA ARG A 231 0.38 5.03 -17.79
C ARG A 231 0.05 3.84 -16.88
N GLU A 232 -0.78 2.89 -17.33
CA GLU A 232 -1.05 1.65 -16.60
C GLU A 232 0.23 0.84 -16.39
N ARG A 233 1.05 0.69 -17.43
CA ARG A 233 2.38 0.06 -17.35
C ARG A 233 3.32 0.81 -16.39
N GLU A 234 3.30 2.15 -16.39
CA GLU A 234 4.07 2.97 -15.44
C GLU A 234 3.56 2.83 -13.99
N GLU A 235 2.24 2.83 -13.73
CA GLU A 235 1.67 2.62 -12.40
C GLU A 235 1.95 1.20 -11.86
N VAL A 236 1.95 0.17 -12.72
CA VAL A 236 2.38 -1.20 -12.36
C VAL A 236 3.88 -1.26 -12.09
N ALA A 237 4.73 -0.73 -12.97
CA ALA A 237 6.18 -0.72 -12.76
C ALA A 237 6.57 0.01 -11.46
N TRP A 238 5.89 1.12 -11.13
CA TRP A 238 6.12 1.89 -9.91
C TRP A 238 5.94 1.07 -8.62
N GLN A 239 4.97 0.14 -8.56
CA GLN A 239 4.73 -0.70 -7.39
C GLN A 239 5.91 -1.65 -7.08
N LEU A 240 6.61 -2.16 -8.10
CA LEU A 240 7.85 -2.92 -7.89
C LEU A 240 9.02 -1.99 -7.57
N LEU A 241 9.14 -0.86 -8.29
CA LEU A 241 10.26 0.07 -8.16
C LEU A 241 10.33 0.77 -6.79
N SER A 242 9.17 1.00 -6.14
CA SER A 242 9.06 1.67 -4.83
C SER A 242 9.57 0.82 -3.66
N VAL A 243 9.47 -0.51 -3.76
CA VAL A 243 9.97 -1.47 -2.75
C VAL A 243 11.35 -2.05 -3.09
N SER A 244 12.01 -1.55 -4.14
CA SER A 244 13.23 -2.15 -4.70
C SER A 244 14.47 -1.30 -4.49
N HIS A 245 15.38 -1.80 -3.65
CA HIS A 245 16.73 -1.26 -3.49
C HIS A 245 17.49 -1.26 -4.83
N LYS A 246 18.12 -0.14 -5.18
CA LYS A 246 18.93 0.01 -6.40
C LYS A 246 20.41 -0.22 -6.07
N HIS A 247 21.04 -1.16 -6.79
CA HIS A 247 22.47 -1.44 -6.69
C HIS A 247 23.29 -0.51 -7.61
N GLU A 248 24.60 -0.47 -7.36
CA GLU A 248 25.58 0.03 -8.32
C GLU A 248 25.37 -0.63 -9.71
N GLY A 249 25.70 0.06 -10.80
CA GLY A 249 25.42 -0.43 -12.16
C GLY A 249 23.93 -0.44 -12.56
N GLY A 250 23.00 -0.27 -11.61
CA GLY A 250 21.58 -0.03 -11.87
C GLY A 250 20.66 -1.26 -11.84
N ALA A 251 21.18 -2.45 -11.54
CA ALA A 251 20.35 -3.58 -11.14
C ALA A 251 19.60 -3.27 -9.83
N ARG A 252 18.53 -4.02 -9.54
CA ARG A 252 17.65 -3.80 -8.39
C ARG A 252 17.36 -5.10 -7.64
N SER A 253 17.03 -5.01 -6.36
CA SER A 253 16.52 -6.13 -5.57
C SER A 253 15.40 -5.72 -4.63
N CYS A 254 14.42 -6.60 -4.46
CA CYS A 254 13.37 -6.53 -3.46
C CYS A 254 13.29 -7.85 -2.68
N ARG A 255 12.62 -7.82 -1.52
CA ARG A 255 12.19 -9.04 -0.84
C ARG A 255 10.91 -9.55 -1.49
N VAL A 256 10.84 -10.86 -1.72
CA VAL A 256 9.72 -11.56 -2.33
C VAL A 256 9.37 -12.80 -1.49
N TYR A 257 8.14 -13.28 -1.65
CA TYR A 257 7.58 -14.36 -0.86
C TYR A 257 7.10 -15.50 -1.78
N HIS A 258 7.22 -16.73 -1.30
CA HIS A 258 6.79 -17.94 -2.01
C HIS A 258 6.26 -18.98 -1.00
N GLY A 259 5.00 -19.38 -1.12
CA GLY A 259 4.37 -20.33 -0.21
C GLY A 259 4.70 -21.78 -0.53
N CYS A 260 5.01 -22.57 0.50
CA CYS A 260 5.35 -23.98 0.40
C CYS A 260 4.33 -24.86 1.16
N PRO A 261 4.00 -26.07 0.66
CA PRO A 261 3.04 -26.97 1.33
C PRO A 261 3.44 -27.37 2.75
N ASP A 262 4.75 -27.53 3.00
CA ASP A 262 5.29 -27.89 4.31
C ASP A 262 6.76 -27.43 4.48
N TRP A 263 7.26 -27.55 5.71
CA TRP A 263 8.64 -27.24 6.10
C TRP A 263 9.70 -27.97 5.26
N LYS A 264 9.51 -29.25 4.92
CA LYS A 264 10.52 -30.06 4.22
C LYS A 264 10.65 -29.60 2.77
N VAL A 265 9.54 -29.25 2.12
CA VAL A 265 9.56 -28.62 0.79
C VAL A 265 10.29 -27.26 0.87
N ALA A 266 9.98 -26.45 1.87
CA ALA A 266 10.58 -25.12 2.03
C ALA A 266 12.11 -25.21 2.32
N GLN A 267 12.53 -26.10 3.21
CA GLN A 267 13.93 -26.38 3.53
C GLN A 267 14.69 -26.96 2.31
N SER A 268 14.04 -27.83 1.54
CA SER A 268 14.60 -28.38 0.29
C SER A 268 14.89 -27.27 -0.74
N ILE A 269 13.97 -26.31 -0.92
CA ILE A 269 14.17 -25.14 -1.79
C ILE A 269 15.30 -24.23 -1.25
N CYS A 270 15.43 -24.09 0.07
CA CYS A 270 16.55 -23.34 0.66
C CYS A 270 17.91 -23.97 0.37
N HIS A 271 17.98 -25.31 0.40
CA HIS A 271 19.22 -26.05 0.20
C HIS A 271 19.56 -26.31 -1.28
N THR A 272 18.56 -26.46 -2.16
CA THR A 272 18.74 -26.82 -3.58
C THR A 272 18.42 -25.70 -4.58
N GLY A 273 17.88 -24.57 -4.11
CA GLY A 273 17.41 -23.47 -4.93
C GLY A 273 15.95 -23.64 -5.41
N PHE A 274 15.45 -22.63 -6.12
CA PHE A 274 14.10 -22.63 -6.71
C PHE A 274 14.09 -23.47 -8.00
N ALA A 275 14.06 -24.80 -7.83
CA ALA A 275 14.33 -25.77 -8.89
C ALA A 275 13.63 -25.52 -10.25
N ALA A 276 14.42 -25.64 -11.32
CA ALA A 276 14.08 -25.56 -12.74
C ALA A 276 12.70 -26.10 -13.18
N ASN A 277 12.19 -27.12 -12.50
CA ASN A 277 10.92 -27.76 -12.85
C ASN A 277 9.70 -26.90 -12.49
N LEU A 278 9.82 -25.96 -11.54
CA LEU A 278 8.78 -24.97 -11.27
C LEU A 278 8.58 -24.01 -12.46
N ALA A 279 9.68 -23.62 -13.12
CA ALA A 279 9.65 -22.75 -14.29
C ALA A 279 8.98 -23.38 -15.52
N LYS A 280 8.91 -24.72 -15.60
CA LYS A 280 8.30 -25.47 -16.72
C LYS A 280 6.76 -25.51 -16.67
N THR A 281 6.14 -25.00 -15.60
CA THR A 281 4.68 -24.89 -15.56
C THR A 281 4.22 -23.69 -16.40
N LYS A 282 3.15 -23.86 -17.19
CA LYS A 282 2.55 -22.77 -17.98
C LYS A 282 1.77 -21.83 -17.06
N GLY A 283 2.49 -20.95 -16.36
CA GLY A 283 1.92 -19.91 -15.52
C GLY A 283 1.11 -18.88 -16.32
N TRP A 284 0.29 -18.11 -15.62
CA TRP A 284 -0.64 -17.14 -16.22
C TRP A 284 0.14 -15.99 -16.87
N PHE A 285 1.16 -15.48 -16.20
CA PHE A 285 2.02 -14.39 -16.68
C PHE A 285 3.40 -14.87 -17.18
N GLY A 286 3.43 -16.01 -17.88
CA GLY A 286 4.62 -16.55 -18.54
C GLY A 286 5.13 -17.93 -18.11
N GLU A 287 6.24 -18.34 -18.73
CA GLU A 287 7.12 -19.46 -18.35
C GLU A 287 8.22 -18.90 -17.42
N GLY A 288 8.33 -19.42 -16.19
CA GLY A 288 9.29 -18.91 -15.18
C GLY A 288 8.90 -19.22 -13.73
N LEU A 289 9.76 -18.80 -12.80
CA LEU A 289 9.56 -18.93 -11.35
C LEU A 289 8.63 -17.83 -10.82
N TYR A 290 7.60 -18.22 -10.07
CA TYR A 290 6.60 -17.32 -9.50
C TYR A 290 6.92 -16.94 -8.05
N SER A 291 6.83 -15.64 -7.76
CA SER A 291 6.94 -15.06 -6.40
C SER A 291 6.06 -13.81 -6.28
N THR A 292 5.95 -13.21 -5.10
CA THR A 292 5.10 -12.03 -4.85
C THR A 292 5.76 -11.03 -3.89
N LEU A 293 5.36 -9.76 -3.95
CA LEU A 293 5.65 -8.76 -2.91
C LEU A 293 4.70 -8.86 -1.71
N ASN A 294 3.60 -9.62 -1.83
CA ASN A 294 2.52 -9.67 -0.86
C ASN A 294 2.60 -10.97 -0.04
N ALA A 295 3.15 -10.90 1.17
CA ALA A 295 3.39 -12.07 2.01
C ALA A 295 2.08 -12.84 2.37
N PRO A 296 0.95 -12.20 2.74
CA PRO A 296 -0.34 -12.88 2.91
C PRO A 296 -0.83 -13.64 1.67
N TYR A 297 -0.54 -13.16 0.46
CA TYR A 297 -0.88 -13.86 -0.78
C TYR A 297 0.04 -15.05 -1.05
N ALA A 298 1.32 -15.00 -0.65
CA ALA A 298 2.20 -16.18 -0.75
C ALA A 298 1.65 -17.37 0.06
N LEU A 299 1.10 -17.10 1.26
CA LEU A 299 0.49 -18.12 2.14
C LEU A 299 -0.65 -18.91 1.46
N ARG A 300 -1.31 -18.35 0.44
CA ARG A 300 -2.31 -19.04 -0.40
C ARG A 300 -1.78 -20.34 -0.99
N TYR A 301 -0.51 -20.38 -1.39
CA TYR A 301 0.10 -21.56 -2.01
C TYR A 301 0.42 -22.63 -0.96
N SER A 302 0.83 -22.23 0.24
CA SER A 302 0.97 -23.11 1.41
C SER A 302 -0.36 -23.75 1.82
N LEU A 303 -1.45 -22.96 1.79
CA LEU A 303 -2.80 -23.38 2.19
C LEU A 303 -3.57 -24.15 1.09
N GLY A 304 -2.87 -24.70 0.10
CA GLY A 304 -3.44 -25.53 -0.96
C GLY A 304 -4.31 -24.73 -1.94
N MET A 305 -3.82 -23.55 -2.35
CA MET A 305 -4.45 -22.58 -3.26
C MET A 305 -5.68 -21.83 -2.70
N SER A 306 -6.12 -22.15 -1.49
CA SER A 306 -7.13 -21.36 -0.76
C SER A 306 -6.55 -20.07 -0.19
N ASP A 307 -7.30 -18.98 -0.26
CA ASP A 307 -6.91 -17.71 0.38
C ASP A 307 -6.96 -17.87 1.92
N PHE A 308 -6.12 -17.15 2.68
CA PHE A 308 -5.98 -17.40 4.12
C PHE A 308 -7.29 -17.25 4.92
N TRP A 309 -8.16 -16.30 4.54
CA TRP A 309 -9.47 -16.11 5.17
C TRP A 309 -10.46 -17.28 4.96
N GLU A 310 -10.18 -18.21 4.02
CA GLU A 310 -10.94 -19.46 3.87
C GLU A 310 -10.48 -20.55 4.85
N LYS A 311 -9.41 -20.32 5.62
CA LYS A 311 -8.70 -21.31 6.46
C LYS A 311 -8.43 -20.82 7.90
N PRO A 312 -9.44 -20.40 8.69
CA PRO A 312 -9.22 -20.02 10.10
C PRO A 312 -8.53 -21.14 10.90
N GLY A 313 -7.53 -20.80 11.70
CA GLY A 313 -6.75 -21.75 12.50
C GLY A 313 -5.79 -22.66 11.74
N ALA A 314 -5.58 -22.46 10.43
CA ALA A 314 -4.58 -23.21 9.66
C ALA A 314 -3.18 -22.58 9.76
N GLU A 315 -2.16 -23.40 9.53
CA GLU A 315 -0.76 -22.96 9.45
C GLU A 315 -0.20 -23.19 8.04
N GLY A 316 0.80 -22.40 7.66
CA GLY A 316 1.45 -22.52 6.37
C GLY A 316 2.88 -21.95 6.38
N TRP A 317 3.75 -22.62 5.64
CA TRP A 317 5.16 -22.24 5.52
C TRP A 317 5.38 -21.34 4.30
N VAL A 318 6.14 -20.25 4.47
CA VAL A 318 6.47 -19.31 3.40
C VAL A 318 7.97 -19.05 3.41
N ILE A 319 8.60 -19.12 2.24
CA ILE A 319 9.97 -18.65 2.04
C ILE A 319 9.92 -17.14 1.80
N ALA A 320 10.67 -16.38 2.59
CA ALA A 320 11.04 -15.01 2.26
C ALA A 320 12.41 -15.02 1.59
N ALA A 321 12.52 -14.40 0.42
CA ALA A 321 13.68 -14.49 -0.46
C ALA A 321 14.02 -13.14 -1.09
N LYS A 322 15.25 -13.02 -1.61
CA LYS A 322 15.78 -11.83 -2.26
C LYS A 322 15.81 -12.03 -3.78
N LEU A 323 14.97 -11.27 -4.47
CA LEU A 323 14.98 -11.20 -5.93
C LEU A 323 16.07 -10.23 -6.41
N VAL A 324 16.74 -10.53 -7.52
CA VAL A 324 17.47 -9.54 -8.32
C VAL A 324 16.91 -9.44 -9.73
N TYR A 325 16.75 -8.21 -10.23
CA TYR A 325 16.25 -7.89 -11.56
C TYR A 325 16.95 -6.63 -12.09
N SER A 326 16.75 -6.26 -13.36
CA SER A 326 17.28 -5.00 -13.92
C SER A 326 16.29 -4.26 -14.81
N GLN A 327 15.48 -5.00 -15.57
CA GLN A 327 14.56 -4.50 -16.56
C GLN A 327 13.27 -5.31 -16.49
N VAL A 328 12.17 -4.66 -16.10
CA VAL A 328 10.88 -5.31 -15.85
C VAL A 328 9.91 -5.02 -16.98
N TYR A 329 9.11 -6.03 -17.36
CA TYR A 329 7.92 -5.87 -18.17
C TYR A 329 6.70 -5.74 -17.24
N PRO A 330 6.08 -4.55 -17.10
CA PRO A 330 4.85 -4.38 -16.35
C PRO A 330 3.67 -4.92 -17.16
N VAL A 331 3.09 -6.03 -16.70
CA VAL A 331 1.95 -6.71 -17.33
C VAL A 331 0.64 -6.08 -16.86
N THR A 332 -0.30 -5.96 -17.79
CA THR A 332 -1.58 -5.26 -17.69
C THR A 332 -2.69 -6.05 -18.37
N VAL A 333 -3.95 -5.64 -18.23
CA VAL A 333 -5.09 -6.26 -18.96
C VAL A 333 -5.00 -6.09 -20.49
N ALA A 334 -4.12 -5.23 -21.01
CA ALA A 334 -3.83 -5.15 -22.44
C ALA A 334 -2.94 -6.30 -22.96
N ASP A 335 -2.41 -7.13 -22.06
CA ASP A 335 -1.65 -8.35 -22.39
C ASP A 335 -2.55 -9.62 -22.38
N ASP A 336 -3.85 -9.48 -22.14
CA ASP A 336 -4.83 -10.58 -22.23
C ASP A 336 -5.16 -10.96 -23.68
N SER A 337 -5.43 -12.24 -23.94
CA SER A 337 -5.68 -12.77 -25.29
C SER A 337 -7.03 -12.31 -25.86
N THR A 338 -8.01 -12.13 -24.97
CA THR A 338 -9.40 -11.80 -25.30
C THR A 338 -10.03 -11.02 -24.15
N PRO A 339 -10.58 -9.80 -24.37
CA PRO A 339 -11.19 -8.99 -23.32
C PRO A 339 -12.39 -9.62 -22.60
N LEU A 340 -12.97 -10.68 -23.17
CA LEU A 340 -14.19 -11.35 -22.69
C LEU A 340 -13.93 -12.62 -21.86
N ILE A 341 -12.78 -13.28 -22.04
CA ILE A 341 -12.50 -14.59 -21.41
C ILE A 341 -11.46 -14.46 -20.28
N SER A 342 -10.73 -13.34 -20.22
CA SER A 342 -9.68 -13.08 -19.22
C SER A 342 -8.61 -14.18 -19.14
N GLU A 343 -8.29 -14.79 -20.28
CA GLU A 343 -7.07 -15.58 -20.43
C GLU A 343 -5.89 -14.66 -20.77
N PRO A 344 -4.79 -14.67 -20.01
CA PRO A 344 -3.60 -13.91 -20.37
C PRO A 344 -3.03 -14.37 -21.70
N GLY A 345 -2.76 -13.43 -22.61
CA GLY A 345 -2.04 -13.70 -23.85
C GLY A 345 -0.61 -14.19 -23.58
N LEU A 346 -0.08 -13.93 -22.39
CA LEU A 346 1.24 -14.31 -21.90
C LEU A 346 1.32 -15.74 -21.32
N LYS A 347 0.21 -16.47 -21.21
CA LYS A 347 0.11 -17.78 -20.54
C LYS A 347 1.10 -18.80 -21.11
N GLY A 348 2.16 -19.13 -20.35
CA GLY A 348 3.27 -19.98 -20.79
C GLY A 348 4.16 -19.40 -21.91
N ARG A 349 4.17 -18.08 -22.13
CA ARG A 349 5.18 -17.41 -22.98
C ARG A 349 6.46 -17.12 -22.19
N ARG A 350 7.61 -17.20 -22.84
CA ARG A 350 8.90 -16.79 -22.25
C ARG A 350 8.95 -15.29 -21.93
N ILE A 351 9.74 -14.94 -20.92
CA ILE A 351 10.06 -13.54 -20.63
C ILE A 351 10.70 -12.90 -21.87
N GLY A 352 10.26 -11.68 -22.19
CA GLY A 352 10.70 -10.96 -23.38
C GLY A 352 10.06 -11.39 -24.71
N ALA A 353 9.15 -12.37 -24.71
CA ALA A 353 8.43 -12.85 -25.90
C ALA A 353 7.05 -12.17 -26.13
N ALA A 354 6.78 -11.06 -25.44
CA ALA A 354 5.66 -10.16 -25.69
C ALA A 354 6.15 -8.87 -26.33
N ASP A 355 5.28 -8.18 -27.07
CA ASP A 355 5.62 -6.96 -27.78
C ASP A 355 5.93 -5.83 -26.79
N GLY A 356 7.11 -5.22 -26.90
CA GLY A 356 7.64 -4.27 -25.91
C GLY A 356 8.40 -4.92 -24.74
N ALA A 357 8.19 -6.21 -24.44
CA ALA A 357 8.90 -6.92 -23.37
C ALA A 357 10.36 -7.26 -23.71
N ARG A 358 10.77 -7.20 -24.99
CA ARG A 358 12.13 -7.55 -25.42
C ARG A 358 13.18 -6.70 -24.68
N GLY A 359 14.09 -7.37 -23.99
CA GLY A 359 15.11 -6.76 -23.12
C GLY A 359 14.82 -6.89 -21.61
N CYS A 360 13.58 -7.18 -21.23
CA CYS A 360 13.22 -7.46 -19.83
C CYS A 360 13.81 -8.79 -19.34
N ASP A 361 14.12 -8.86 -18.05
CA ASP A 361 14.55 -10.06 -17.30
C ASP A 361 13.51 -10.54 -16.27
N CYS A 362 12.41 -9.80 -16.15
CA CYS A 362 11.36 -10.00 -15.17
C CYS A 362 10.02 -9.59 -15.80
N GLN A 363 8.95 -10.35 -15.52
CA GLN A 363 7.57 -9.84 -15.66
C GLN A 363 7.04 -9.48 -14.29
N PHE A 364 6.21 -8.44 -14.20
CA PHE A 364 5.57 -8.02 -12.96
C PHE A 364 4.13 -7.60 -13.21
N VAL A 365 3.21 -8.06 -12.36
CA VAL A 365 1.78 -7.78 -12.48
C VAL A 365 1.18 -7.42 -11.13
N CYS A 366 0.33 -6.40 -11.12
CA CYS A 366 -0.59 -6.13 -10.02
C CYS A 366 -1.84 -6.99 -10.22
N VAL A 367 -2.16 -7.90 -9.29
CA VAL A 367 -3.22 -8.91 -9.50
C VAL A 367 -4.41 -8.79 -8.55
N ARG A 368 -5.56 -9.27 -9.03
CA ARG A 368 -6.83 -9.27 -8.32
C ARG A 368 -7.60 -10.57 -8.56
N GLY A 369 -8.27 -11.08 -7.53
CA GLY A 369 -9.11 -12.27 -7.60
C GLY A 369 -10.32 -12.08 -8.51
N HIS A 370 -10.62 -13.10 -9.32
CA HIS A 370 -11.73 -13.14 -10.26
C HIS A 370 -12.37 -14.54 -10.36
N PRO A 371 -13.71 -14.64 -10.50
CA PRO A 371 -14.67 -13.57 -10.26
C PRO A 371 -14.72 -13.19 -8.76
N PRO A 372 -15.17 -11.98 -8.40
CA PRO A 372 -15.41 -11.63 -7.00
C PRO A 372 -16.38 -12.64 -6.36
N ASN A 373 -16.18 -12.94 -5.07
CA ASN A 373 -17.02 -13.84 -4.29
C ASN A 373 -17.02 -15.32 -4.76
N ALA A 374 -16.13 -15.70 -5.67
CA ALA A 374 -15.94 -17.10 -6.07
C ALA A 374 -15.40 -17.94 -4.90
N LYS A 375 -15.95 -19.14 -4.72
CA LYS A 375 -15.31 -20.18 -3.88
C LYS A 375 -14.00 -20.60 -4.54
N HIS A 376 -12.92 -20.74 -3.74
CA HIS A 376 -11.57 -21.17 -4.15
C HIS A 376 -11.42 -21.81 -5.55
N LYS A 377 -12.06 -22.96 -5.80
CA LYS A 377 -11.88 -23.77 -7.02
C LYS A 377 -12.01 -23.01 -8.34
N ASN A 378 -12.73 -21.88 -8.35
CA ASN A 378 -12.96 -21.05 -9.53
C ASN A 378 -12.36 -19.63 -9.39
N ARG A 379 -11.62 -19.32 -8.31
CA ARG A 379 -10.96 -18.03 -8.10
C ARG A 379 -9.57 -18.05 -8.73
N HIS A 380 -9.42 -17.34 -9.84
CA HIS A 380 -8.14 -17.05 -10.47
C HIS A 380 -7.66 -15.65 -10.06
N TYR A 381 -6.36 -15.38 -10.21
CA TYR A 381 -5.80 -14.05 -10.03
C TYR A 381 -5.39 -13.52 -11.40
N LEU A 382 -5.90 -12.34 -11.75
CA LEU A 382 -5.78 -11.69 -13.06
C LEU A 382 -5.11 -10.33 -12.92
N ALA A 383 -4.59 -9.78 -14.01
CA ALA A 383 -4.12 -8.39 -14.03
C ALA A 383 -5.25 -7.43 -13.62
N CYS A 384 -4.93 -6.43 -12.80
CA CYS A 384 -5.88 -5.40 -12.39
C CYS A 384 -6.32 -4.56 -13.58
N LYS A 385 -7.61 -4.25 -13.66
CA LYS A 385 -8.14 -3.27 -14.64
C LYS A 385 -7.67 -1.86 -14.27
N PRO A 386 -7.59 -0.91 -15.24
CA PRO A 386 -7.28 0.48 -14.95
C PRO A 386 -8.11 1.05 -13.79
N GLY A 387 -7.43 1.60 -12.79
CA GLY A 387 -8.03 2.17 -11.60
C GLY A 387 -8.36 1.18 -10.47
N GLU A 388 -8.31 -0.14 -10.68
CA GLU A 388 -8.50 -1.11 -9.59
C GLU A 388 -7.34 -1.07 -8.58
N ARG A 389 -7.67 -1.31 -7.31
CA ARG A 389 -6.67 -1.63 -6.28
C ARG A 389 -6.25 -3.11 -6.42
N PRO A 390 -4.95 -3.44 -6.42
CA PRO A 390 -4.51 -4.83 -6.34
C PRO A 390 -4.89 -5.48 -5.00
N GLU A 391 -5.24 -6.77 -5.07
CA GLU A 391 -5.31 -7.65 -3.89
C GLU A 391 -3.92 -8.24 -3.59
N ALA A 392 -3.12 -8.50 -4.63
CA ALA A 392 -1.75 -8.99 -4.54
C ALA A 392 -0.89 -8.58 -5.74
N THR A 393 0.30 -9.19 -5.87
CA THR A 393 1.20 -9.02 -7.02
C THR A 393 1.75 -10.38 -7.44
N GLU A 394 2.16 -10.55 -8.69
CA GLU A 394 2.99 -11.68 -9.12
C GLU A 394 4.23 -11.17 -9.85
N ILE A 395 5.35 -11.82 -9.59
CA ILE A 395 6.66 -11.60 -10.21
C ILE A 395 7.08 -12.91 -10.87
N VAL A 396 7.52 -12.83 -12.12
CA VAL A 396 8.01 -13.99 -12.88
C VAL A 396 9.43 -13.74 -13.39
N VAL A 397 10.36 -14.65 -13.10
CA VAL A 397 11.74 -14.65 -13.63
C VAL A 397 12.12 -16.00 -14.23
N ASP A 398 12.93 -16.00 -15.30
CA ASP A 398 13.30 -17.20 -16.06
C ASP A 398 14.60 -17.87 -15.58
N GLN A 399 15.32 -17.26 -14.64
CA GLN A 399 16.60 -17.75 -14.13
C GLN A 399 16.55 -17.97 -12.61
N GLU A 400 16.86 -19.20 -12.17
CA GLU A 400 16.82 -19.64 -10.77
C GLU A 400 17.75 -18.80 -9.89
N ALA A 401 18.93 -18.47 -10.40
CA ALA A 401 19.93 -17.63 -9.75
C ALA A 401 19.47 -16.18 -9.48
N ARG A 402 18.27 -15.74 -9.92
CA ARG A 402 17.72 -14.43 -9.53
C ARG A 402 17.03 -14.44 -8.18
N ILE A 403 16.68 -15.59 -7.61
CA ILE A 403 15.97 -15.68 -6.31
C ILE A 403 16.85 -16.41 -5.28
N LEU A 404 17.27 -15.71 -4.24
CA LEU A 404 18.06 -16.27 -3.13
C LEU A 404 17.20 -16.34 -1.85
N PRO A 405 16.89 -17.53 -1.29
CA PRO A 405 16.21 -17.65 -0.01
C PRO A 405 16.92 -16.88 1.11
N GLU A 406 16.16 -16.18 1.97
CA GLU A 406 16.68 -15.52 3.17
C GLU A 406 16.13 -16.19 4.45
N TYR A 407 14.84 -16.53 4.48
CA TYR A 407 14.16 -17.09 5.66
C TYR A 407 13.09 -18.12 5.33
N LEU A 408 12.83 -18.99 6.30
CA LEU A 408 11.68 -19.88 6.41
C LEU A 408 10.74 -19.31 7.49
N VAL A 409 9.49 -19.02 7.14
CA VAL A 409 8.50 -18.38 8.02
C VAL A 409 7.33 -19.35 8.26
N ASN A 410 6.98 -19.60 9.52
CA ASN A 410 5.73 -20.27 9.89
C ASN A 410 4.66 -19.22 10.23
N VAL A 411 3.52 -19.28 9.54
CA VAL A 411 2.42 -18.33 9.72
C VAL A 411 1.14 -19.08 10.06
N GLN A 412 0.49 -18.69 11.15
CA GLN A 412 -0.83 -19.16 11.57
C GLN A 412 -1.91 -18.16 11.17
N VAL A 413 -3.03 -18.68 10.67
CA VAL A 413 -4.26 -17.90 10.44
C VAL A 413 -5.07 -17.88 11.72
N THR A 414 -5.60 -16.71 12.09
CA THR A 414 -6.47 -16.55 13.28
C THR A 414 -7.63 -17.55 13.30
N GLY A 415 -8.02 -17.98 14.51
CA GLY A 415 -9.22 -18.76 14.74
C GLY A 415 -10.53 -17.96 14.63
N ASP A 416 -10.49 -16.61 14.61
CA ASP A 416 -11.72 -15.81 14.45
C ASP A 416 -12.24 -15.84 13.01
N ALA A 417 -13.08 -16.85 12.71
CA ALA A 417 -13.80 -16.96 11.46
C ALA A 417 -14.66 -15.72 11.12
N LYS A 418 -15.07 -14.90 12.11
CA LYS A 418 -15.76 -13.63 11.86
C LYS A 418 -14.78 -12.56 11.36
N LEU A 419 -13.55 -12.50 11.88
CA LEU A 419 -12.49 -11.60 11.37
C LEU A 419 -12.08 -12.02 9.95
N CYS A 420 -11.83 -13.31 9.72
CA CYS A 420 -11.57 -13.84 8.39
C CYS A 420 -12.70 -13.48 7.41
N LYS A 421 -13.98 -13.62 7.79
CA LYS A 421 -15.08 -13.22 6.89
C LYS A 421 -15.19 -11.70 6.69
N ARG A 422 -14.87 -10.86 7.69
CA ARG A 422 -14.77 -9.40 7.52
C ARG A 422 -13.67 -9.04 6.51
N ILE A 423 -12.50 -9.68 6.63
CA ILE A 423 -11.35 -9.47 5.74
C ILE A 423 -11.67 -9.94 4.32
N GLN A 424 -12.31 -11.11 4.15
CA GLN A 424 -12.75 -11.58 2.84
C GLN A 424 -13.62 -10.52 2.14
N LEU A 425 -14.67 -10.03 2.81
CA LEU A 425 -15.58 -9.03 2.26
C LEU A 425 -14.86 -7.70 1.98
N ALA A 426 -13.96 -7.27 2.85
CA ALA A 426 -13.13 -6.08 2.62
C ALA A 426 -12.24 -6.24 1.37
N SER A 427 -11.56 -7.38 1.22
CA SER A 427 -10.76 -7.69 0.04
C SER A 427 -11.60 -7.81 -1.23
N GLU A 428 -12.80 -8.39 -1.15
CA GLU A 428 -13.71 -8.56 -2.28
C GLU A 428 -14.24 -7.21 -2.80
N HIS A 429 -14.55 -6.25 -1.92
CA HIS A 429 -15.15 -4.97 -2.31
C HIS A 429 -14.17 -3.80 -2.46
N TRP A 430 -13.05 -3.76 -1.72
CA TRP A 430 -12.22 -2.54 -1.63
C TRP A 430 -11.49 -2.21 -2.92
N GLY A 431 -11.81 -1.06 -3.52
CA GLY A 431 -11.12 -0.55 -4.70
C GLY A 431 -11.37 -1.35 -5.98
N ARG A 432 -12.47 -2.08 -6.09
CA ARG A 432 -13.07 -2.37 -7.40
C ARG A 432 -13.88 -1.14 -7.83
N PRO A 433 -14.01 -0.83 -9.14
CA PRO A 433 -15.06 0.08 -9.57
C PRO A 433 -16.41 -0.46 -9.08
N MET A 434 -17.25 0.38 -8.48
CA MET A 434 -18.64 -0.03 -8.23
C MET A 434 -19.28 -0.29 -9.59
N ALA A 435 -19.73 -1.52 -9.83
CA ALA A 435 -20.40 -1.88 -11.06
C ALA A 435 -21.58 -0.92 -11.27
N SER A 436 -21.61 -0.24 -12.41
CA SER A 436 -22.79 0.52 -12.83
C SER A 436 -23.97 -0.45 -12.89
N ASN A 437 -25.04 -0.17 -12.14
CA ASN A 437 -26.17 -1.08 -11.86
C ASN A 437 -27.05 -1.44 -13.08
N GLN A 438 -26.51 -1.45 -14.29
CA GLN A 438 -27.20 -1.90 -15.50
C GLN A 438 -27.34 -3.43 -15.55
N ASP A 439 -26.38 -4.19 -15.00
CA ASP A 439 -26.34 -5.66 -15.05
C ASP A 439 -26.46 -6.36 -13.68
N THR A 440 -27.39 -5.96 -12.81
CA THR A 440 -27.86 -6.86 -11.73
C THR A 440 -29.27 -6.56 -11.19
N ALA A 441 -30.29 -6.83 -12.00
CA ALA A 441 -31.67 -6.97 -11.50
C ALA A 441 -31.88 -8.34 -10.83
N LEU A 442 -31.10 -8.66 -9.78
CA LEU A 442 -31.17 -9.95 -9.06
C LEU A 442 -30.84 -9.82 -7.56
N GLU A 443 -31.93 -9.66 -6.80
CA GLU A 443 -32.14 -10.00 -5.38
C GLU A 443 -30.93 -10.10 -4.42
N THR A 444 -30.69 -9.03 -3.65
CA THR A 444 -30.20 -9.14 -2.25
C THR A 444 -30.90 -8.12 -1.35
N ASN A 445 -32.06 -8.52 -0.80
CA ASN A 445 -32.77 -7.71 0.19
C ASN A 445 -32.05 -7.77 1.56
N GLY A 446 -31.51 -6.65 2.06
CA GLY A 446 -31.22 -6.50 3.49
C GLY A 446 -29.86 -5.94 3.97
N SER A 447 -29.16 -5.07 3.23
CA SER A 447 -27.98 -4.36 3.82
C SER A 447 -27.71 -2.92 3.35
N THR A 448 -28.54 -2.35 2.46
CA THR A 448 -28.18 -1.13 1.70
C THR A 448 -28.60 0.21 2.32
N LYS A 449 -29.32 0.24 3.45
CA LYS A 449 -30.03 1.45 3.94
C LYS A 449 -29.21 2.44 4.80
N ILE A 450 -27.99 2.14 5.23
CA ILE A 450 -27.24 2.98 6.20
C ILE A 450 -26.12 3.80 5.54
N LEU A 451 -25.45 3.27 4.51
CA LEU A 451 -24.23 3.85 3.92
C LEU A 451 -24.47 5.03 2.95
N GLN A 452 -25.72 5.36 2.63
CA GLN A 452 -26.07 6.34 1.60
C GLN A 452 -25.85 7.82 2.01
N ASN A 453 -25.41 8.08 3.25
CA ASN A 453 -25.44 9.41 3.87
C ASN A 453 -24.16 10.28 3.73
N THR A 454 -22.98 9.70 3.48
CA THR A 454 -21.69 10.43 3.69
C THR A 454 -21.01 10.94 2.43
N VAL A 455 -21.13 10.23 1.30
CA VAL A 455 -20.72 10.69 -0.05
C VAL A 455 -21.35 12.04 -0.39
N ASN A 456 -22.50 12.29 0.21
CA ASN A 456 -23.30 13.50 0.08
C ASN A 456 -22.58 14.80 0.51
N SER A 457 -21.43 14.80 1.21
CA SER A 457 -20.92 16.01 1.90
C SER A 457 -20.95 17.31 1.06
N VAL A 458 -20.21 17.41 -0.06
CA VAL A 458 -20.20 18.63 -0.89
C VAL A 458 -21.60 18.91 -1.49
N GLN A 459 -22.32 17.87 -1.90
CA GLN A 459 -23.66 17.99 -2.47
C GLN A 459 -24.74 18.35 -1.43
N LYS A 460 -24.50 18.06 -0.16
CA LYS A 460 -25.30 18.41 1.01
C LYS A 460 -25.02 19.85 1.41
N LEU A 461 -23.80 20.34 1.27
CA LEU A 461 -23.47 21.76 1.41
C LEU A 461 -24.14 22.59 0.31
N GLU A 462 -24.05 22.14 -0.95
CA GLU A 462 -24.80 22.70 -2.08
C GLU A 462 -26.33 22.66 -1.84
N THR A 463 -26.86 21.55 -1.33
CA THR A 463 -28.30 21.40 -1.03
C THR A 463 -28.75 22.23 0.18
N LEU A 464 -27.93 22.34 1.23
CA LEU A 464 -28.21 23.18 2.40
C LEU A 464 -28.23 24.64 2.00
N ALA A 465 -27.22 25.11 1.26
CA ALA A 465 -27.16 26.49 0.79
C ALA A 465 -28.34 26.82 -0.15
N ARG A 466 -28.73 25.88 -1.04
CA ARG A 466 -29.93 26.03 -1.91
C ARG A 466 -31.24 26.04 -1.12
N LYS A 467 -31.29 25.51 0.10
CA LYS A 467 -32.49 25.49 0.97
C LYS A 467 -32.50 26.67 1.95
N LYS A 468 -32.96 27.83 1.49
CA LYS A 468 -33.35 28.93 2.39
C LYS A 468 -34.40 28.42 3.41
N PRO A 469 -34.28 28.75 4.71
CA PRO A 469 -35.38 28.56 5.64
C PRO A 469 -36.52 29.51 5.26
N VAL A 470 -37.71 28.96 4.99
CA VAL A 470 -38.92 29.77 4.79
C VAL A 470 -39.32 30.35 6.13
N LYS A 471 -39.14 31.66 6.33
CA LYS A 471 -39.82 32.36 7.42
C LYS A 471 -41.32 32.33 7.15
N ASN A 472 -42.10 31.86 8.13
CA ASN A 472 -43.54 31.74 8.01
C ASN A 472 -44.19 33.07 7.61
N GLY A 473 -45.06 33.06 6.61
CA GLY A 473 -45.97 34.18 6.32
C GLY A 473 -45.55 35.16 5.22
N SER A 474 -45.14 34.69 4.03
CA SER A 474 -45.31 35.45 2.79
C SER A 474 -45.44 34.53 1.57
N ALA A 475 -46.15 34.97 0.52
CA ALA A 475 -46.39 34.21 -0.69
C ALA A 475 -45.98 35.01 -1.94
N ARG A 476 -45.17 34.37 -2.81
CA ARG A 476 -44.44 34.98 -3.97
C ARG A 476 -43.33 35.95 -3.49
N THR A 477 -42.20 36.11 -4.19
CA THR A 477 -41.90 35.90 -5.61
C THR A 477 -40.97 34.73 -5.95
N GLN A 478 -40.95 34.40 -7.24
CA GLN A 478 -39.87 33.67 -7.90
C GLN A 478 -38.73 34.67 -8.19
N ASP A 479 -37.72 34.70 -7.31
CA ASP A 479 -36.48 35.41 -7.57
C ASP A 479 -35.48 34.43 -8.21
N ASP A 480 -35.39 34.48 -9.54
CA ASP A 480 -34.37 33.73 -10.29
C ASP A 480 -32.96 34.30 -10.02
N ASN A 481 -31.92 33.50 -10.29
CA ASN A 481 -30.50 33.89 -10.25
C ASN A 481 -29.87 34.25 -8.88
N LEU A 482 -30.31 33.62 -7.78
CA LEU A 482 -29.46 33.54 -6.58
C LEU A 482 -28.31 32.53 -6.79
N HIS A 483 -27.28 32.93 -7.55
CA HIS A 483 -26.06 32.15 -7.70
C HIS A 483 -25.35 32.01 -6.34
N ILE A 484 -25.34 30.79 -5.80
CA ILE A 484 -24.61 30.46 -4.57
C ILE A 484 -23.17 30.16 -4.97
N ASP A 485 -22.33 31.19 -4.88
CA ASP A 485 -20.93 31.13 -5.31
C ASP A 485 -20.06 30.43 -4.25
N ILE A 486 -19.89 29.12 -4.39
CA ILE A 486 -19.07 28.28 -3.50
C ILE A 486 -17.61 28.35 -3.96
N GLN A 487 -16.96 29.46 -3.65
CA GLN A 487 -15.55 29.67 -3.95
C GLN A 487 -14.65 28.86 -3.00
N TYR A 488 -13.57 28.30 -3.54
CA TYR A 488 -12.53 27.61 -2.76
C TYR A 488 -11.17 28.27 -2.98
N LYS A 489 -10.54 28.76 -1.91
CA LYS A 489 -9.13 29.18 -1.92
C LYS A 489 -8.28 28.02 -1.41
N PHE A 490 -7.03 27.94 -1.88
CA PHE A 490 -6.07 26.93 -1.43
C PHE A 490 -4.76 27.58 -1.01
N ALA A 491 -4.25 27.19 0.15
CA ALA A 491 -2.88 27.44 0.58
C ALA A 491 -2.10 26.13 0.58
N GLN A 492 -0.79 26.19 0.36
CA GLN A 492 0.11 25.10 0.68
C GLN A 492 0.87 25.47 1.97
N VAL A 493 0.92 24.55 2.90
CA VAL A 493 1.60 24.66 4.19
C VAL A 493 2.41 23.38 4.33
N ASP A 494 3.73 23.50 4.26
CA ASP A 494 4.66 22.38 4.15
C ASP A 494 4.27 21.42 3.00
N ASP A 495 4.28 20.11 3.24
CA ASP A 495 3.84 19.06 2.30
C ASP A 495 2.30 18.92 2.20
N HIS A 496 1.53 19.84 2.79
CA HIS A 496 0.07 19.74 2.88
C HIS A 496 -0.65 20.90 2.19
N PHE A 497 -1.86 20.63 1.70
CA PHE A 497 -2.80 21.64 1.21
C PHE A 497 -3.86 21.94 2.27
N VAL A 498 -4.12 23.22 2.48
CA VAL A 498 -5.26 23.73 3.25
C VAL A 498 -6.24 24.36 2.26
N ALA A 499 -7.55 24.19 2.50
CA ALA A 499 -8.58 24.83 1.70
C ALA A 499 -9.47 25.70 2.59
N GLU A 500 -9.94 26.81 2.05
CA GLU A 500 -10.93 27.70 2.64
C GLU A 500 -12.12 27.73 1.68
N VAL A 501 -13.34 27.44 2.17
CA VAL A 501 -14.56 27.48 1.36
C VAL A 501 -15.45 28.64 1.80
N ARG A 502 -15.89 29.45 0.85
CA ARG A 502 -16.87 30.51 1.07
C ARG A 502 -18.29 29.96 0.84
N VAL A 503 -19.16 30.10 1.83
CA VAL A 503 -20.57 29.67 1.73
C VAL A 503 -21.46 30.71 2.41
N LEU A 504 -22.44 31.25 1.68
CA LEU A 504 -23.38 32.28 2.15
C LEU A 504 -22.70 33.49 2.81
N GLY A 505 -21.50 33.86 2.32
CA GLY A 505 -20.73 35.00 2.82
C GLY A 505 -19.86 34.72 4.06
N ARG A 506 -19.83 33.47 4.55
CA ARG A 506 -18.90 33.02 5.61
C ARG A 506 -17.78 32.16 5.01
N ASP A 507 -16.58 32.28 5.56
CA ASP A 507 -15.41 31.51 5.14
C ASP A 507 -15.12 30.40 6.17
N PHE A 508 -14.94 29.17 5.71
CA PHE A 508 -14.72 27.99 6.54
C PHE A 508 -13.41 27.29 6.13
N GLN A 509 -12.48 27.17 7.07
CA GLN A 509 -11.16 26.56 6.81
C GLN A 509 -11.19 25.05 7.10
N GLY A 510 -10.73 24.25 6.13
CA GLY A 510 -10.49 22.82 6.31
C GLY A 510 -9.14 22.54 6.98
N TYR A 511 -8.98 21.31 7.48
CA TYR A 511 -7.70 20.86 8.02
C TYR A 511 -6.65 20.67 6.91
N PRO A 512 -5.34 20.71 7.22
CA PRO A 512 -4.28 20.35 6.27
C PRO A 512 -4.45 18.92 5.76
N GLN A 513 -4.25 18.70 4.46
CA GLN A 513 -4.41 17.39 3.80
C GLN A 513 -3.37 17.19 2.69
N PRO A 514 -2.86 15.97 2.46
CA PRO A 514 -1.78 15.72 1.47
C PRO A 514 -2.20 15.89 0.00
N ARG A 515 -3.48 16.19 -0.30
CA ARG A 515 -3.97 16.44 -1.67
C ARG A 515 -5.05 17.52 -1.65
N LYS A 516 -5.02 18.46 -2.62
CA LYS A 516 -5.98 19.58 -2.73
C LYS A 516 -7.45 19.15 -2.63
N GLN A 517 -7.83 18.03 -3.23
CA GLN A 517 -9.23 17.56 -3.20
C GLN A 517 -9.68 17.06 -1.82
N ALA A 518 -8.78 16.50 -1.01
CA ALA A 518 -9.08 16.14 0.37
C ALA A 518 -9.22 17.41 1.24
N ALA A 519 -8.38 18.42 1.02
CA ALA A 519 -8.53 19.74 1.65
C ALA A 519 -9.90 20.36 1.31
N LYS A 520 -10.30 20.32 0.03
CA LYS A 520 -11.63 20.76 -0.45
C LYS A 520 -12.78 20.07 0.31
N GLN A 521 -12.70 18.74 0.46
CA GLN A 521 -13.69 17.96 1.22
C GLN A 521 -13.69 18.29 2.73
N SER A 522 -12.52 18.57 3.31
CA SER A 522 -12.41 18.94 4.72
C SER A 522 -13.05 20.31 5.00
N ALA A 523 -12.78 21.32 4.18
CA ALA A 523 -13.40 22.65 4.29
C ALA A 523 -14.93 22.56 4.16
N ALA A 524 -15.42 21.75 3.22
CA ALA A 524 -16.84 21.49 3.07
C ALA A 524 -17.46 20.78 4.30
N GLN A 525 -16.75 19.85 4.95
CA GLN A 525 -17.24 19.19 6.17
C GLN A 525 -17.34 20.16 7.37
N VAL A 526 -16.40 21.10 7.51
CA VAL A 526 -16.45 22.17 8.52
C VAL A 526 -17.67 23.08 8.25
N ALA A 527 -17.81 23.57 7.01
CA ALA A 527 -18.95 24.41 6.61
C ALA A 527 -20.31 23.74 6.85
N ILE A 528 -20.46 22.43 6.59
CA ILE A 528 -21.71 21.70 6.89
C ILE A 528 -21.97 21.67 8.40
N LYS A 529 -20.94 21.41 9.22
CA LYS A 529 -21.10 21.31 10.68
C LYS A 529 -21.58 22.63 11.28
N GLU A 530 -21.08 23.76 10.79
CA GLU A 530 -21.40 25.09 11.31
C GLU A 530 -22.63 25.76 10.65
N LEU A 531 -23.11 25.24 9.51
CA LEU A 531 -24.32 25.72 8.82
C LEU A 531 -25.55 24.83 9.07
N GLN A 532 -25.38 23.63 9.63
CA GLN A 532 -26.51 22.91 10.21
C GLN A 532 -26.89 23.58 11.54
N PRO A 533 -28.15 23.99 11.76
CA PRO A 533 -28.59 24.42 13.08
C PRO A 533 -28.51 23.23 14.05
N ASP A 534 -28.17 23.51 15.30
CA ASP A 534 -28.13 22.49 16.35
C ASP A 534 -29.51 21.80 16.46
N ALA A 535 -29.50 20.47 16.40
CA ALA A 535 -30.73 19.66 16.41
C ALA A 535 -31.26 19.40 17.84
N GLU A 536 -30.75 20.14 18.82
CA GLU A 536 -31.04 20.04 20.25
C GLU A 536 -31.47 21.42 20.77
N GLY A 537 -32.65 21.88 20.33
CA GLY A 537 -33.29 23.15 20.69
C GLY A 537 -34.79 23.13 20.46
#